data_AF-A0A497LCJ6-F1
#
_entry.id   AF-A0A497LCJ6-F1
#
_cell.length_a   1.000
_cell.length_b   1.000
_cell.length_c   1.000
_cell.angle_alpha   90.00
_cell.angle_beta   90.00
_cell.angle_gamma   90.00
#
_symmetry.space_group_name_H-M   'P 1'
#
loop_
_entity.id
_entity.type
_entity.pdbx_description
1 polymer ?
#
loop_
_entity_poly.entity_id
_entity_poly.type
_entity_poly.pdbx_seq_one_letter_code
_entity_poly.pdbx_strand_id
1 'polypeptide(L)'
;MKGAQPLSGSKEDHIGGRTNMSVLLELKGFEKVRELPEAVKLLLAIGLYEVSPYSWDKIAELLGFNPIVLKEKLRALGVRLYKLDEEEARAEVEASRSF
;
A
#
# COMPACT_ATOMS: atom_id res chain seq x y z
N MET A 1 8.37 53.97 -30.54
CA MET A 1 8.70 53.58 -29.15
C MET A 1 8.17 52.17 -28.93
N LYS A 2 9.08 51.20 -28.70
CA LYS A 2 8.78 49.81 -28.36
C LYS A 2 8.58 49.70 -26.84
N GLY A 3 7.58 48.94 -26.42
CA GLY A 3 7.39 48.45 -25.05
C GLY A 3 6.38 47.31 -25.10
N ALA A 4 6.83 46.10 -25.43
CA ALA A 4 7.23 45.04 -24.50
C ALA A 4 6.00 44.29 -23.92
N GLN A 5 5.62 43.22 -24.62
CA GLN A 5 4.87 42.08 -24.07
C GLN A 5 5.66 41.45 -22.91
N PRO A 6 5.01 40.97 -21.85
CA PRO A 6 5.57 39.88 -21.07
C PRO A 6 5.13 38.53 -21.68
N LEU A 7 6.08 37.87 -22.34
CA LEU A 7 6.14 36.41 -22.43
C LEU A 7 6.80 35.91 -21.14
N SER A 8 6.07 35.20 -20.29
CA SER A 8 6.63 34.33 -19.23
C SER A 8 5.47 33.64 -18.53
N GLY A 9 5.35 32.33 -18.43
CA GLY A 9 6.20 31.25 -18.88
C GLY A 9 5.44 29.94 -18.68
N SER A 10 5.76 28.93 -19.48
CA SER A 10 5.41 27.54 -19.22
C SER A 10 5.76 27.18 -17.77
N LYS A 11 4.76 26.72 -17.02
CA LYS A 11 4.97 25.91 -15.84
C LYS A 11 4.30 24.58 -16.15
N GLU A 12 5.06 23.69 -16.76
CA GLU A 12 5.59 22.53 -16.02
C GLU A 12 4.42 21.69 -15.51
N ASP A 13 3.95 20.80 -16.37
CA ASP A 13 4.15 19.37 -16.17
C ASP A 13 4.46 18.92 -14.73
N HIS A 14 3.71 17.91 -14.29
CA HIS A 14 3.94 17.04 -13.13
C HIS A 14 3.33 17.46 -11.79
N ILE A 15 2.02 17.27 -11.66
CA ILE A 15 1.43 16.74 -10.43
C ILE A 15 0.38 15.71 -10.87
N GLY A 16 0.57 14.41 -10.79
CA GLY A 16 1.46 13.64 -9.94
C GLY A 16 0.64 12.46 -9.44
N GLY A 17 0.58 11.41 -10.25
CA GLY A 17 0.62 9.97 -9.89
C GLY A 17 -0.10 9.46 -8.64
N ARG A 18 -1.04 10.18 -8.05
CA ARG A 18 -1.90 9.71 -6.96
C ARG A 18 -3.26 9.40 -7.55
N THR A 19 -3.29 8.37 -8.40
CA THR A 19 -4.53 7.63 -8.58
C THR A 19 -4.94 7.18 -7.19
N ASN A 20 -6.00 7.81 -6.68
CA ASN A 20 -6.57 7.55 -5.37
C ASN A 20 -6.89 6.05 -5.27
N MET A 21 -5.98 5.28 -4.67
CA MET A 21 -6.25 3.91 -4.22
C MET A 21 -7.38 3.88 -3.18
N SER A 22 -7.83 5.05 -2.70
CA SER A 22 -9.05 5.27 -1.94
C SER A 22 -10.33 4.89 -2.71
N VAL A 23 -10.35 4.99 -4.04
CA VAL A 23 -11.56 4.67 -4.85
C VAL A 23 -11.78 3.15 -4.94
N LEU A 24 -10.74 2.33 -4.72
CA LEU A 24 -10.90 0.87 -4.69
C LEU A 24 -11.54 0.36 -3.39
N LEU A 25 -11.59 1.19 -2.34
CA LEU A 25 -11.93 0.81 -0.98
C LEU A 25 -13.37 1.15 -0.56
N GLU A 26 -14.18 1.76 -1.44
CA GLU A 26 -15.61 1.84 -1.18
C GLU A 26 -16.16 0.41 -1.07
N LEU A 27 -16.91 0.11 0.00
CA LEU A 27 -17.39 -1.25 0.33
C LEU A 27 -18.10 -1.99 -0.83
N LYS A 28 -18.61 -1.27 -1.84
CA LYS A 28 -19.17 -1.83 -3.08
C LYS A 28 -18.11 -2.39 -4.05
N GLY A 29 -16.87 -1.90 -4.00
CA GLY A 29 -15.76 -2.39 -4.82
C GLY A 29 -15.27 -3.77 -4.41
N PHE A 30 -15.36 -4.10 -3.11
CA PHE A 30 -14.84 -5.36 -2.57
C PHE A 30 -15.61 -6.61 -3.00
N GLU A 31 -16.90 -6.49 -3.35
CA GLU A 31 -17.63 -7.62 -3.95
C GLU A 31 -16.98 -8.07 -5.27
N LYS A 32 -16.60 -7.10 -6.11
CA LYS A 32 -15.86 -7.38 -7.36
C LYS A 32 -14.42 -7.82 -7.12
N VAL A 33 -13.83 -7.40 -5.99
CA VAL A 33 -12.47 -7.84 -5.62
C VAL A 33 -12.41 -9.35 -5.40
N ARG A 34 -13.48 -9.98 -4.93
CA ARG A 34 -13.53 -11.45 -4.76
C ARG A 34 -13.41 -12.20 -6.08
N GLU A 35 -13.94 -11.63 -7.16
CA GLU A 35 -13.91 -12.17 -8.53
C GLU A 35 -12.54 -11.98 -9.22
N LEU A 36 -11.65 -11.17 -8.65
CA LEU A 36 -10.32 -10.95 -9.23
C LEU A 36 -9.49 -12.25 -9.20
N PRO A 37 -8.58 -12.43 -10.18
CA PRO A 37 -7.62 -13.52 -10.16
C PRO A 37 -6.84 -13.56 -8.86
N GLU A 38 -6.54 -14.76 -8.36
CA GLU A 38 -5.85 -14.95 -7.09
C GLU A 38 -4.55 -14.15 -7.01
N ALA A 39 -3.74 -14.15 -8.07
CA ALA A 39 -2.49 -13.40 -8.14
C ALA A 39 -2.69 -11.90 -7.92
N VAL A 40 -3.76 -11.32 -8.49
CA VAL A 40 -4.09 -9.89 -8.31
C VAL A 40 -4.51 -9.63 -6.86
N LYS A 41 -5.30 -10.53 -6.27
CA LYS A 41 -5.70 -10.42 -4.86
C LYS A 41 -4.51 -10.52 -3.91
N LEU A 42 -3.52 -11.36 -4.21
CA LEU A 42 -2.28 -11.44 -3.42
C LEU A 42 -1.47 -10.13 -3.48
N LEU A 43 -1.36 -9.51 -4.66
CA LEU A 43 -0.72 -8.20 -4.79
C LEU A 43 -1.47 -7.11 -4.02
N LEU A 44 -2.80 -7.11 -4.09
CA LEU A 44 -3.64 -6.20 -3.28
C LEU A 44 -3.45 -6.45 -1.78
N ALA A 45 -3.32 -7.70 -1.34
CA ALA A 45 -3.10 -8.01 0.07
C ALA A 45 -1.82 -7.36 0.61
N ILE A 46 -0.73 -7.43 -0.16
CA ILE A 46 0.56 -6.81 0.19
C ILE A 46 0.40 -5.29 0.25
N GLY A 47 -0.16 -4.67 -0.79
CA GLY A 47 -0.36 -3.22 -0.83
C GLY A 47 -1.25 -2.72 0.31
N LEU A 48 -2.35 -3.43 0.60
CA LEU A 48 -3.24 -3.09 1.72
C LEU A 48 -2.53 -3.20 3.06
N TYR A 49 -1.69 -4.21 3.26
CA TYR A 49 -0.95 -4.35 4.50
C TYR A 49 0.03 -3.20 4.72
N GLU A 50 0.66 -2.70 3.66
CA GLU A 50 1.59 -1.57 3.76
C GLU A 50 0.87 -0.26 4.09
N VAL A 51 -0.21 0.06 3.39
CA VAL A 51 -0.85 1.38 3.43
C VAL A 51 -2.00 1.52 4.43
N SER A 52 -2.48 0.41 4.99
CA SER A 52 -3.61 0.40 5.93
C SER A 52 -3.21 -0.16 7.29
N PRO A 53 -3.95 0.18 8.37
CA PRO A 53 -3.75 -0.41 9.69
C PRO A 53 -4.39 -1.81 9.81
N TYR A 54 -4.80 -2.43 8.71
CA TYR A 54 -5.46 -3.73 8.75
C TYR A 54 -4.49 -4.86 9.02
N SER A 55 -4.92 -5.79 9.88
CA SER A 55 -4.22 -7.06 10.07
C SER A 55 -4.36 -7.96 8.84
N TRP A 56 -3.45 -8.92 8.69
CA TRP A 56 -3.54 -9.94 7.63
C TRP A 56 -4.86 -10.70 7.64
N ASP A 57 -5.44 -10.93 8.82
CA ASP A 57 -6.75 -11.59 8.95
C ASP A 57 -7.88 -10.73 8.40
N LYS A 58 -7.85 -9.40 8.67
CA LYS A 58 -8.84 -8.48 8.11
C LYS A 58 -8.68 -8.33 6.59
N ILE A 59 -7.45 -8.29 6.10
CA ILE A 59 -7.15 -8.26 4.66
C ILE A 59 -7.65 -9.53 3.98
N ALA A 60 -7.45 -10.70 4.60
CA ALA A 60 -7.97 -11.95 4.07
C ALA A 60 -9.49 -11.93 3.94
N GLU A 61 -10.21 -11.47 4.97
CA GLU A 61 -11.66 -11.33 4.96
C GLU A 61 -12.15 -10.41 3.81
N LEU A 62 -11.51 -9.24 3.67
CA LEU A 62 -11.84 -8.26 2.63
C LEU A 62 -11.65 -8.81 1.21
N LEU A 63 -10.60 -9.60 1.00
CA LEU A 63 -10.25 -10.18 -0.29
C LEU A 63 -10.92 -11.55 -0.55
N GLY A 64 -11.66 -12.08 0.44
CA GLY A 64 -12.34 -13.39 0.34
C GLY A 64 -11.39 -14.58 0.43
N PHE A 65 -10.26 -14.45 1.11
CA PHE A 65 -9.34 -15.54 1.42
C PHE A 65 -9.63 -16.17 2.77
N ASN A 66 -9.27 -17.44 2.92
CA ASN A 66 -9.01 -18.00 4.23
C ASN A 66 -7.73 -17.35 4.81
N PRO A 67 -7.74 -16.80 6.03
CA PRO A 67 -6.59 -16.13 6.63
C PRO A 67 -5.32 -16.97 6.71
N ILE A 68 -5.45 -18.28 6.97
CA ILE A 68 -4.32 -19.22 7.04
C ILE A 68 -3.72 -19.37 5.64
N VAL A 69 -4.55 -19.63 4.64
CA VAL A 69 -4.14 -19.83 3.24
C VAL A 69 -3.46 -18.58 2.69
N LEU A 70 -3.98 -17.38 2.99
CA LEU A 70 -3.34 -16.13 2.59
C LEU A 70 -1.92 -16.03 3.16
N LYS A 71 -1.77 -16.25 4.48
CA LYS A 71 -0.48 -16.18 5.16
C LYS A 71 0.52 -17.22 4.65
N GLU A 72 0.06 -18.42 4.28
CA GLU A 72 0.92 -19.44 3.66
C GLU A 72 1.39 -19.03 2.26
N LYS A 73 0.48 -18.54 1.41
CA LYS A 73 0.82 -18.06 0.07
C LYS A 73 1.80 -16.89 0.12
N LEU A 74 1.57 -15.94 1.01
CA LEU A 74 2.48 -14.81 1.22
C LEU A 74 3.87 -15.25 1.71
N ARG A 75 3.93 -16.23 2.63
CA ARG A 75 5.21 -16.83 3.05
C ARG A 75 5.93 -17.52 1.90
N ALA A 76 5.21 -18.25 1.05
CA ALA A 76 5.79 -18.88 -0.14
C ALA A 76 6.33 -17.86 -1.15
N LEU A 77 5.77 -16.64 -1.17
CA LEU A 77 6.25 -15.50 -1.95
C LEU A 77 7.39 -14.73 -1.27
N GLY A 78 7.83 -15.14 -0.08
CA GLY A 78 8.90 -14.47 0.69
C GLY A 78 8.45 -13.19 1.40
N VAL A 79 7.14 -12.95 1.52
CA VAL A 79 6.61 -11.77 2.23
C VAL A 79 6.76 -11.96 3.74
N ARG A 80 7.41 -10.99 4.40
CA ARG A 80 7.49 -10.94 5.86
C ARG A 80 6.12 -10.53 6.42
N LEU A 81 5.57 -11.36 7.30
CA LEU A 81 4.21 -11.16 7.82
C LEU A 81 4.15 -10.32 9.10
N TYR A 82 5.30 -9.91 9.64
CA TYR A 82 5.40 -9.13 10.88
C TYR A 82 5.82 -7.70 10.56
N LYS A 83 4.97 -6.73 10.90
CA LYS A 83 5.32 -5.30 10.97
C LYS A 83 6.07 -4.95 12.26
N LEU A 84 6.08 -5.83 13.26
CA LEU A 84 6.67 -5.57 14.58
C LEU A 84 8.20 -5.51 14.57
N ASP A 85 8.89 -6.24 13.69
CA ASP A 85 10.35 -6.28 13.71
C ASP A 85 11.03 -4.94 13.38
N GLU A 86 10.47 -4.11 12.49
CA GLU A 86 11.17 -2.88 12.08
C GLU A 86 11.04 -1.72 13.07
N GLU A 87 9.94 -1.63 13.84
CA GLU A 87 9.82 -0.65 14.94
C GLU A 87 10.51 -1.15 16.22
N GLU A 88 10.40 -2.44 16.53
CA GLU A 88 10.99 -3.04 17.72
C GLU A 88 12.51 -3.18 17.57
N ALA A 89 13.03 -3.53 16.38
CA ALA A 89 14.47 -3.48 16.11
C ALA A 89 14.99 -2.04 16.02
N ARG A 90 14.20 -1.07 15.56
CA ARG A 90 14.58 0.35 15.66
C ARG A 90 14.66 0.81 17.11
N ALA A 91 13.71 0.42 17.94
CA ALA A 91 13.70 0.73 19.36
C ALA A 91 14.91 0.08 20.09
N GLU A 92 15.27 -1.16 19.77
CA GLU A 92 16.48 -1.79 20.32
C GLU A 92 17.78 -1.12 19.85
N VAL A 93 17.87 -0.76 18.57
CA VAL A 93 19.03 -0.04 18.01
C VAL A 93 19.15 1.38 18.60
N GLU A 94 18.04 2.06 18.88
CA GLU A 94 18.00 3.39 19.47
C GLU A 94 18.28 3.36 20.99
N ALA A 95 17.78 2.35 21.70
CA ALA A 95 18.14 2.08 23.10
C ALA A 95 19.64 1.75 23.24
N SER A 96 20.21 1.03 22.28
CA SER A 96 21.64 0.68 22.26
C SER A 96 22.56 1.84 21.86
N ARG A 97 22.02 2.92 21.28
CA ARG A 97 22.76 4.15 20.94
C ARG A 97 22.75 5.20 22.04
N SER A 98 21.93 5.00 23.07
CA SER A 98 21.80 5.90 24.22
C SER A 98 22.61 5.47 25.45
N PHE A 99 23.52 4.50 25.30
CA PHE A 99 24.46 4.03 26.32
C PHE A 99 25.91 4.35 25.93
#